data_AF-A0A423UWC6-F1
#
_entry.id   AF-A0A423UWC6-F1
#
_cell.length_a   1.000
_cell.length_b   1.000
_cell.length_c   1.000
_cell.angle_alpha   90.00
_cell.angle_beta   90.00
_cell.angle_gamma   90.00
#
_symmetry.space_group_name_H-M   'P 1'
#
loop_
_entity.id
_entity.type
_entity.pdbx_description
1 polymer ?
#
loop_
_entity_poly.entity_id
_entity_poly.type
_entity_poly.pdbx_seq_one_letter_code
_entity_poly.pdbx_strand_id
1 'polypeptide(L)'
;MPGTRITAKLDRSRLRLSLTPLERPVFIGSKRFSYAYDPRIIARELPMSLAHSPAGIGVSLDVLVQETIRKLGYLDEAGSALLPVENLIRGVRSRGTSHQYSSDAIRASVNGLINRSRLTWETGSCAADGVLHFPARPGERTVRLVCYTPFVLPKPKKQRVVHLPSASSQHGVAGHLMKIEHLGKQASVTAQAAYAEAHRSAGLTGTHQLPKGHTYVKPHERGGPT
;
A
#
# COMPACT_ATOMS: atom_id res chain seq x y z
N MET A 1 -5.64 6.27 25.87
CA MET A 1 -5.90 4.98 25.20
C MET A 1 -5.32 5.04 23.80
N PRO A 2 -4.42 4.12 23.38
CA PRO A 2 -4.02 4.08 21.97
C PRO A 2 -5.27 3.86 21.11
N GLY A 3 -5.36 4.56 19.99
CA GLY A 3 -6.48 4.35 19.05
C GLY A 3 -6.45 2.92 18.49
N THR A 4 -7.50 2.52 17.78
CA THR A 4 -7.58 1.20 17.14
C THR A 4 -7.82 1.38 15.66
N ARG A 5 -7.00 0.73 14.83
CA ARG A 5 -7.27 0.63 13.39
C ARG A 5 -8.30 -0.46 13.17
N ILE A 6 -9.40 -0.10 12.51
CA ILE A 6 -10.46 -1.03 12.12
C ILE A 6 -10.38 -1.21 10.61
N THR A 7 -10.14 -2.43 10.16
CA THR A 7 -10.24 -2.78 8.73
C THR A 7 -11.53 -3.54 8.52
N ALA A 8 -12.41 -3.01 7.67
CA ALA A 8 -13.65 -3.66 7.29
C ALA A 8 -13.53 -4.27 5.89
N LYS A 9 -13.91 -5.55 5.77
CA LYS A 9 -13.97 -6.27 4.50
C LYS A 9 -15.38 -6.79 4.28
N LEU A 10 -16.03 -6.33 3.22
CA LEU A 10 -17.33 -6.85 2.79
C LEU A 10 -17.10 -7.88 1.68
N ASP A 11 -17.56 -9.11 1.89
CA ASP A 11 -17.55 -10.18 0.88
C ASP A 11 -18.97 -10.71 0.67
N ARG A 12 -19.54 -10.45 -0.53
CA ARG A 12 -20.92 -10.75 -0.98
C ARG A 12 -22.04 -10.27 -0.05
N SER A 13 -22.13 -10.83 1.16
CA SER A 13 -23.09 -10.47 2.23
C SER A 13 -22.49 -10.50 3.64
N ARG A 14 -21.19 -10.73 3.79
CA ARG A 14 -20.50 -10.87 5.09
C ARG A 14 -19.52 -9.74 5.31
N LEU A 15 -19.70 -9.00 6.40
CA LEU A 15 -18.76 -8.00 6.89
C LEU A 15 -17.77 -8.68 7.86
N ARG A 16 -16.49 -8.76 7.48
CA ARG A 16 -15.41 -9.12 8.39
C ARG A 16 -14.74 -7.85 8.89
N LEU A 17 -14.60 -7.73 10.21
CA LEU A 17 -13.86 -6.65 10.85
C LEU A 17 -12.56 -7.21 11.42
N SER A 18 -11.43 -6.63 11.04
CA SER A 18 -10.13 -6.90 11.63
C SER A 18 -9.73 -5.71 12.49
N LEU A 19 -9.31 -6.00 13.73
CA LEU A 19 -8.93 -5.00 14.72
C LEU A 19 -7.41 -5.04 14.90
N THR A 20 -6.75 -3.92 14.69
CA THR A 20 -5.33 -3.77 15.02
C THR A 20 -5.19 -2.63 16.02
N PRO A 21 -4.80 -2.89 17.29
CA PRO A 21 -4.47 -1.82 18.22
C PRO A 21 -3.38 -0.93 17.61
N LEU A 22 -3.55 0.40 17.66
CA LEU A 22 -2.43 1.28 17.34
C LEU A 22 -1.39 1.14 18.45
N GLU A 23 -0.13 1.30 18.09
CA GLU A 23 0.93 1.24 19.08
C GLU A 23 0.76 2.34 20.12
N ARG A 24 1.15 2.03 21.37
CA ARG A 24 1.16 3.01 22.46
C ARG A 24 2.06 4.17 22.05
N PRO A 25 1.71 5.42 22.41
CA PRO A 25 2.60 6.55 22.22
C PRO A 25 3.99 6.22 22.77
N VAL A 26 5.01 6.34 21.94
CA VAL A 26 6.39 6.06 22.33
C VAL A 26 7.02 7.35 22.80
N PHE A 27 7.69 7.30 23.93
CA PHE A 27 8.56 8.38 24.36
C PHE A 27 9.95 8.14 23.81
N ILE A 28 10.47 9.11 23.05
CA ILE A 28 11.87 9.13 22.61
C ILE A 28 12.51 10.35 23.27
N GLY A 29 13.33 10.11 24.29
CA GLY A 29 13.76 11.16 25.22
C GLY A 29 12.59 11.72 26.04
N SER A 30 12.46 13.04 26.11
CA SER A 30 11.33 13.74 26.76
C SER A 30 10.16 14.05 25.82
N LYS A 31 10.22 13.64 24.55
CA LYS A 31 9.18 13.92 23.55
C LYS A 31 8.26 12.72 23.37
N ARG A 32 6.94 12.97 23.47
CA ARG A 32 5.88 11.99 23.25
C ARG A 32 5.51 11.92 21.77
N PHE A 33 5.76 10.78 21.13
CA PHE A 33 5.33 10.49 19.77
C PHE A 33 4.04 9.68 19.84
N SER A 34 2.95 10.20 19.27
CA SER A 34 1.66 9.50 19.21
C SER A 34 1.20 9.31 17.77
N TYR A 35 0.56 8.18 17.50
CA TYR A 35 -0.13 7.95 16.24
C TYR A 35 -1.43 8.75 16.21
N ALA A 36 -1.42 9.90 15.56
CA ALA A 36 -2.63 10.61 15.17
C ALA A 36 -3.01 10.16 13.76
N TYR A 37 -4.12 9.43 13.62
CA TYR A 37 -4.70 9.20 12.31
C TYR A 37 -5.39 10.50 11.89
N ASP A 38 -4.75 11.28 11.02
CA ASP A 38 -5.41 12.40 10.38
C ASP A 38 -6.32 11.84 9.27
N PRO A 39 -7.66 11.92 9.40
CA PRO A 39 -8.57 11.44 8.36
C PRO A 39 -8.47 12.22 7.05
N ARG A 40 -7.71 13.33 7.01
CA ARG A 40 -7.34 14.05 5.78
C ARG A 40 -6.18 13.37 5.05
N ILE A 41 -5.39 12.54 5.72
CA ILE A 41 -4.33 11.73 5.11
C ILE A 41 -4.98 10.47 4.55
N ILE A 42 -5.40 10.55 3.29
CA ILE A 42 -5.87 9.39 2.52
C ILE A 42 -4.64 8.55 2.19
N ALA A 43 -4.30 7.61 3.06
CA ALA A 43 -3.36 6.56 2.70
C ALA A 43 -4.00 5.71 1.60
N ARG A 44 -3.27 5.56 0.49
CA ARG A 44 -3.65 4.71 -0.66
C ARG A 44 -4.26 3.40 -0.16
N GLU A 45 -5.50 3.10 -0.58
CA GLU A 45 -6.07 1.77 -0.38
C GLU A 45 -5.29 0.81 -1.29
N LEU A 46 -4.18 0.30 -0.78
CA LEU A 46 -3.40 -0.73 -1.47
C LEU A 46 -4.29 -1.95 -1.62
N PRO A 47 -4.44 -2.49 -2.84
CA PRO A 47 -5.16 -3.75 -3.03
C PRO A 47 -4.60 -4.78 -2.06
N MET A 48 -5.51 -5.43 -1.31
CA MET A 48 -5.16 -6.55 -0.43
C MET A 48 -4.16 -7.44 -1.14
N SER A 49 -3.00 -7.68 -0.53
CA SER A 49 -2.11 -8.72 -1.02
C SER A 49 -2.90 -10.03 -1.06
N LEU A 50 -3.13 -10.55 -2.27
CA LEU A 50 -3.84 -11.81 -2.51
C LEU A 50 -3.07 -13.03 -1.98
N ALA A 51 -1.93 -12.83 -1.31
CA ALA A 51 -1.18 -13.85 -0.59
C ALA A 51 -2.03 -14.61 0.46
N HIS A 52 -3.23 -14.13 0.80
CA HIS A 52 -4.16 -14.80 1.72
C HIS A 52 -5.52 -15.15 1.09
N SER A 53 -5.64 -15.13 -0.24
CA SER A 53 -6.77 -15.80 -0.89
C SER A 53 -6.53 -17.31 -0.82
N PRO A 54 -7.50 -18.12 -0.34
CA PRO A 54 -7.36 -19.56 -0.33
C PRO A 54 -6.98 -20.02 -1.75
N ALA A 55 -5.89 -20.78 -1.84
CA ALA A 55 -5.39 -21.34 -3.08
C ALA A 55 -6.54 -22.03 -3.84
N GLY A 56 -6.87 -21.52 -5.02
CA GLY A 56 -7.85 -22.15 -5.91
C GLY A 56 -8.87 -21.22 -6.56
N ILE A 57 -9.09 -20.00 -6.06
CA ILE A 57 -9.99 -19.05 -6.74
C ILE A 57 -9.14 -18.13 -7.62
N GLY A 58 -9.10 -18.42 -8.92
CA GLY A 58 -8.52 -17.52 -9.91
C GLY A 58 -9.04 -16.10 -9.73
N VAL A 59 -8.15 -15.12 -9.67
CA VAL A 59 -8.53 -13.71 -9.59
C VAL A 59 -9.29 -13.37 -10.86
N SER A 60 -10.53 -12.87 -10.74
CA SER A 60 -11.29 -12.48 -11.93
C SER A 60 -10.60 -11.32 -12.65
N LEU A 61 -10.69 -11.29 -13.97
CA LEU A 61 -10.08 -10.25 -14.78
C LEU A 61 -10.54 -8.84 -14.35
N ASP A 62 -11.81 -8.71 -13.96
CA ASP A 62 -12.39 -7.48 -13.41
C ASP A 62 -11.66 -6.99 -12.16
N VAL A 63 -11.33 -7.90 -11.24
CA VAL A 63 -10.57 -7.57 -10.02
C VAL A 63 -9.16 -7.18 -10.39
N LEU A 64 -8.52 -7.92 -11.29
CA LEU A 64 -7.15 -7.63 -11.74
C LEU A 64 -7.05 -6.25 -12.41
N VAL A 65 -8.03 -5.87 -13.24
CA VAL A 65 -8.15 -4.55 -13.87
C VAL A 65 -8.26 -3.46 -12.80
N GLN A 66 -9.20 -3.59 -11.85
CA GLN A 66 -9.39 -2.61 -10.78
C GLN A 66 -8.16 -2.48 -9.87
N GLU A 67 -7.49 -3.59 -9.55
CA GLU A 67 -6.25 -3.50 -8.79
C GLU A 67 -5.15 -2.76 -9.54
N THR A 68 -5.04 -3.02 -10.85
CA THR A 68 -3.96 -2.47 -11.68
C THR A 68 -4.11 -0.98 -11.83
N ILE A 69 -5.31 -0.46 -12.11
CA ILE A 69 -5.56 0.99 -12.13
C ILE A 69 -5.31 1.62 -10.74
N ARG A 70 -5.74 0.98 -9.65
CA ARG A 70 -5.47 1.47 -8.28
C ARG A 70 -3.98 1.48 -7.91
N LYS A 71 -3.17 0.58 -8.50
CA LYS A 71 -1.72 0.44 -8.27
C LYS A 71 -0.85 1.28 -9.19
N LEU A 72 -1.28 1.54 -10.41
CA LEU A 72 -0.45 2.22 -11.42
C LEU A 72 -1.00 3.58 -11.85
N GLY A 73 -2.27 3.86 -11.57
CA GLY A 73 -2.92 5.10 -11.96
C GLY A 73 -2.29 6.33 -11.28
N TYR A 74 -2.25 7.42 -12.02
CA TYR A 74 -2.02 8.76 -11.51
C TYR A 74 -3.15 9.12 -10.55
N LEU A 75 -2.81 9.56 -9.34
CA LEU A 75 -3.80 9.96 -8.34
C LEU A 75 -4.07 11.45 -8.45
N ASP A 76 -5.34 11.82 -8.60
CA ASP A 76 -5.77 13.21 -8.47
C ASP A 76 -5.97 13.61 -7.00
N GLU A 77 -6.27 14.88 -6.76
CA GLU A 77 -6.49 15.43 -5.42
C GLU A 77 -7.74 14.84 -4.73
N ALA A 78 -8.70 14.31 -5.49
CA ALA A 78 -9.88 13.64 -4.97
C ALA A 78 -9.62 12.15 -4.61
N GLY A 79 -8.42 11.64 -4.91
CA GLY A 79 -8.05 10.24 -4.70
C GLY A 79 -8.53 9.31 -5.80
N SER A 80 -9.00 9.83 -6.93
CA SER A 80 -9.29 9.05 -8.13
C SER A 80 -8.00 8.60 -8.78
N ALA A 81 -7.99 7.39 -9.32
CA ALA A 81 -6.85 6.85 -10.05
C ALA A 81 -7.13 6.85 -11.55
N LEU A 82 -6.30 7.54 -12.32
CA LEU A 82 -6.41 7.65 -13.78
C LEU A 82 -5.25 6.94 -14.48
N LEU A 83 -5.55 6.15 -15.50
CA LEU A 83 -4.53 5.43 -16.27
C LEU A 83 -4.91 5.32 -17.75
N PRO A 84 -3.99 5.59 -18.70
CA PRO A 84 -4.23 5.32 -20.11
C PRO A 84 -4.56 3.84 -20.33
N VAL A 85 -5.56 3.56 -21.18
CA VAL A 85 -6.04 2.18 -21.40
C VAL A 85 -4.92 1.23 -21.87
N GLU A 86 -4.00 1.72 -22.69
CA GLU A 86 -2.86 0.91 -23.17
C GLU A 86 -1.88 0.57 -22.03
N ASN A 87 -1.69 1.50 -21.09
CA ASN A 87 -0.85 1.27 -19.91
C ASN A 87 -1.53 0.30 -18.94
N LEU A 88 -2.86 0.36 -18.82
CA LEU A 88 -3.65 -0.60 -18.05
C LEU A 88 -3.51 -2.01 -18.62
N ILE A 89 -3.67 -2.16 -19.94
CA ILE A 89 -3.51 -3.46 -20.63
C ILE A 89 -2.10 -4.02 -20.39
N ARG A 90 -1.06 -3.21 -20.58
CA ARG A 90 0.34 -3.61 -20.32
C ARG A 90 0.55 -4.01 -18.85
N GLY A 91 0.00 -3.24 -17.91
CA GLY A 91 0.10 -3.51 -16.48
C GLY A 91 -0.64 -4.76 -16.03
N VAL A 92 -1.76 -5.09 -16.65
CA VAL A 92 -2.49 -6.35 -16.40
C VAL A 92 -1.69 -7.53 -16.94
N ARG A 93 -1.14 -7.42 -18.16
CA ARG A 93 -0.36 -8.51 -18.79
C ARG A 93 0.98 -8.77 -18.09
N SER A 94 1.60 -7.75 -17.49
CA SER A 94 2.88 -7.91 -16.77
C SER A 94 2.71 -8.55 -15.39
N ARG A 95 1.49 -8.60 -14.86
CA ARG A 95 1.18 -9.31 -13.61
C ARG A 95 1.03 -10.79 -13.95
N GLY A 96 2.06 -11.58 -13.64
CA GLY A 96 2.22 -13.00 -13.98
C GLY A 96 1.15 -13.93 -13.42
N THR A 97 -0.09 -13.80 -13.89
CA THR A 97 -1.10 -14.85 -13.78
C THR A 97 -0.74 -15.96 -14.75
N SER A 98 -0.92 -17.22 -14.34
CA SER A 98 -0.67 -18.40 -15.18
C SER A 98 -1.47 -18.40 -16.50
N HIS A 99 -2.49 -17.53 -16.58
CA HIS A 99 -3.27 -17.25 -17.79
C HIS A 99 -2.85 -15.88 -18.35
N GLN A 100 -2.37 -15.85 -19.59
CA GLN A 100 -2.17 -14.59 -20.32
C GLN A 100 -3.51 -14.14 -20.91
N TYR A 101 -4.06 -13.03 -20.41
CA TYR A 101 -5.26 -12.43 -21.00
C TYR A 101 -4.91 -11.68 -22.29
N SER A 102 -5.73 -11.85 -23.34
CA SER A 102 -5.61 -11.05 -24.56
C SER A 102 -5.93 -9.57 -24.28
N SER A 103 -5.37 -8.67 -25.08
CA SER A 103 -5.69 -7.23 -25.00
C SER A 103 -7.20 -6.99 -25.14
N ASP A 104 -7.88 -7.76 -26.00
CA ASP A 104 -9.32 -7.62 -26.22
C ASP A 104 -10.15 -8.09 -25.03
N ALA A 105 -9.75 -9.18 -24.35
CA ALA A 105 -10.39 -9.61 -23.11
C ALA A 105 -10.28 -8.55 -22.02
N ILE A 106 -9.12 -7.89 -21.92
CA ILE A 106 -8.91 -6.79 -20.96
C ILE A 106 -9.78 -5.59 -21.33
N ARG A 107 -9.84 -5.19 -22.60
CA ARG A 107 -10.74 -4.11 -23.06
C ARG A 107 -12.21 -4.44 -22.79
N ALA A 108 -12.63 -5.68 -23.02
CA ALA A 108 -13.99 -6.13 -22.73
C ALA A 108 -14.31 -6.04 -21.23
N SER A 109 -13.38 -6.46 -20.36
CA SER A 109 -13.53 -6.31 -18.90
C SER A 109 -13.61 -4.84 -18.47
N VAL A 110 -12.76 -3.96 -19.02
CA VAL A 110 -12.83 -2.51 -18.78
C VAL A 110 -14.21 -1.96 -19.18
N ASN A 111 -14.68 -2.27 -20.38
CA ASN A 111 -16.00 -1.83 -20.84
C ASN A 111 -17.13 -2.37 -19.94
N GLY A 112 -17.05 -3.64 -19.53
CA GLY A 112 -18.02 -4.23 -18.60
C GLY A 112 -18.02 -3.54 -17.23
N LEU A 113 -16.86 -3.12 -16.73
CA LEU A 113 -16.75 -2.34 -15.48
C LEU A 113 -17.31 -0.93 -15.62
N ILE A 114 -17.13 -0.31 -16.78
CA ILE A 114 -17.69 1.02 -17.09
C ILE A 114 -19.22 0.94 -17.18
N ASN A 115 -19.75 -0.08 -17.84
CA ASN A 115 -21.20 -0.32 -17.91
C ASN A 115 -21.83 -0.56 -16.53
N ARG A 116 -21.06 -1.10 -15.57
CA ARG A 116 -21.49 -1.30 -14.17
C ARG A 116 -21.18 -0.10 -13.26
N SER A 117 -20.76 1.04 -13.84
CA SER A 117 -20.36 2.25 -13.12
C SER A 117 -19.31 2.00 -12.03
N ARG A 118 -18.42 1.04 -12.27
CA ARG A 118 -17.26 0.74 -11.40
C ARG A 118 -16.00 1.47 -11.84
N LEU A 119 -15.97 1.89 -13.10
CA LEU A 119 -14.95 2.73 -13.72
C LEU A 119 -15.65 3.75 -14.63
N THR A 120 -14.94 4.81 -15.00
CA THR A 120 -15.42 5.78 -15.99
C THR A 120 -14.36 6.02 -17.06
N TRP A 121 -14.79 6.53 -18.21
CA TRP A 121 -13.89 7.07 -19.22
C TRP A 121 -13.63 8.55 -18.93
N GLU A 122 -12.38 8.95 -19.01
CA GLU A 122 -11.94 10.33 -18.89
C GLU A 122 -11.02 10.71 -20.04
N THR A 123 -10.85 12.01 -20.26
CA THR A 123 -9.94 12.54 -21.28
C THR A 123 -8.82 13.33 -20.62
N GLY A 124 -7.59 12.86 -20.80
CA GLY A 124 -6.38 13.57 -20.38
C GLY A 124 -5.48 13.88 -21.56
N SER A 125 -4.29 14.38 -21.26
CA SER A 125 -3.26 14.63 -22.26
C SER A 125 -1.91 14.12 -21.79
N CYS A 126 -1.02 13.85 -22.74
CA CYS A 126 0.38 13.57 -22.47
C CYS A 126 1.25 14.67 -23.08
N ALA A 127 2.11 15.26 -22.25
CA ALA A 127 3.18 16.14 -22.69
C ALA A 127 4.23 15.37 -23.51
N ALA A 128 5.10 16.11 -24.22
CA ALA A 128 6.13 15.53 -25.08
C ALA A 128 7.16 14.68 -24.32
N ASP A 129 7.36 14.96 -23.03
CA ASP A 129 8.19 14.19 -22.10
C ASP A 129 7.49 12.93 -21.55
N GLY A 130 6.23 12.69 -21.95
CA GLY A 130 5.43 11.55 -21.53
C GLY A 130 4.70 11.73 -20.21
N VAL A 131 4.75 12.91 -19.59
CA VAL A 131 4.00 13.21 -18.36
C VAL A 131 2.50 13.23 -18.68
N LEU A 132 1.72 12.53 -17.87
CA LEU A 132 0.26 12.50 -17.96
C LEU A 132 -0.34 13.71 -17.22
N HIS A 133 -1.24 14.43 -17.87
CA HIS A 133 -2.04 15.49 -17.28
C HIS A 133 -3.53 15.17 -17.36
N PHE A 134 -4.23 15.49 -16.27
CA PHE A 134 -5.68 15.48 -16.20
C PHE A 134 -6.15 16.71 -15.40
N PRO A 135 -7.10 17.51 -15.92
CA PRO A 135 -7.71 17.42 -17.25
C PRO A 135 -6.73 17.60 -18.42
N ALA A 136 -7.16 17.26 -19.63
CA ALA A 136 -6.35 17.45 -20.85
C ALA A 136 -5.97 18.93 -21.05
N ARG A 137 -4.69 19.18 -21.38
CA ARG A 137 -4.15 20.52 -21.63
C ARG A 137 -4.12 20.86 -23.13
N PRO A 138 -4.34 22.13 -23.51
CA PRO A 138 -4.20 22.57 -24.89
C PRO A 138 -2.78 22.33 -25.44
N GLY A 139 -2.67 21.88 -26.69
CA GLY A 139 -1.39 21.65 -27.38
C GLY A 139 -0.69 20.34 -27.03
N GLU A 140 -1.17 19.60 -26.03
CA GLU A 140 -0.66 18.27 -25.71
C GLU A 140 -1.44 17.15 -26.43
N ARG A 141 -0.84 15.97 -26.52
CA ARG A 141 -1.49 14.82 -27.18
C ARG A 141 -2.61 14.27 -26.30
N THR A 142 -3.85 14.37 -26.75
CA THR A 142 -5.01 13.81 -26.05
C THR A 142 -4.93 12.28 -25.93
N VAL A 143 -5.28 11.76 -24.75
CA VAL A 143 -5.30 10.33 -24.45
C VAL A 143 -6.57 9.94 -23.70
N ARG A 144 -7.09 8.74 -23.99
CA ARG A 144 -8.22 8.16 -23.26
C ARG A 144 -7.74 7.53 -21.96
N LEU A 145 -8.35 7.94 -20.86
CA LEU A 145 -8.05 7.47 -19.52
C LEU A 145 -9.19 6.60 -19.01
N VAL A 146 -8.83 5.48 -18.38
CA VAL A 146 -9.74 4.77 -17.49
C VAL A 146 -9.59 5.44 -16.13
N CYS A 147 -10.70 5.73 -15.46
CA CYS A 147 -10.74 6.34 -14.14
C CYS A 147 -11.41 5.40 -13.13
N TYR A 148 -10.79 5.26 -11.98
CA TYR A 148 -11.36 4.65 -10.79
C TYR A 148 -11.59 5.73 -9.75
N THR A 149 -12.85 5.93 -9.35
CA THR A 149 -13.21 6.83 -8.26
C THR A 149 -13.49 6.02 -7.00
N PRO A 150 -12.82 6.32 -5.87
CA PRO A 150 -13.13 5.64 -4.61
C PRO A 150 -14.55 5.97 -4.15
N PHE A 151 -15.21 5.01 -3.51
CA PHE A 151 -16.50 5.25 -2.88
C PHE A 151 -16.30 5.99 -1.55
N VAL A 152 -16.91 7.17 -1.41
CA VAL A 152 -16.92 7.90 -0.14
C VAL A 152 -17.96 7.23 0.77
N LEU A 153 -17.50 6.56 1.83
CA LEU A 153 -18.41 6.10 2.87
C LEU A 153 -18.87 7.31 3.69
N PRO A 154 -20.19 7.54 3.84
CA PRO A 154 -20.68 8.63 4.69
C PRO A 154 -20.15 8.42 6.11
N LYS A 155 -19.59 9.48 6.70
CA LYS A 155 -19.17 9.47 8.11
C LYS A 155 -20.37 9.00 8.96
N PRO A 156 -20.24 7.93 9.76
CA PRO A 156 -21.33 7.51 10.62
C PRO A 156 -21.69 8.65 11.58
N LYS A 157 -22.94 9.12 11.53
CA LYS A 157 -23.50 10.05 12.51
C LYS A 157 -23.64 9.27 13.83
N LYS A 158 -22.77 9.59 14.80
CA LYS A 158 -22.63 9.01 16.15
C LYS A 158 -21.88 7.66 16.19
N GLN A 159 -20.62 7.72 16.62
CA GLN A 159 -19.87 6.56 17.07
C GLN A 159 -20.50 6.01 18.37
N ARG A 160 -21.17 4.86 18.31
CA ARG A 160 -21.35 4.03 19.51
C ARG A 160 -19.99 3.40 19.80
N VAL A 161 -19.33 3.89 20.84
CA VAL A 161 -18.12 3.26 21.40
C VAL A 161 -18.57 1.96 22.05
N VAL A 162 -18.36 0.85 21.36
CA VAL A 162 -18.51 -0.49 21.94
C VAL A 162 -17.14 -0.91 22.46
N HIS A 163 -17.01 -1.03 23.78
CA HIS A 163 -15.81 -1.62 24.40
C HIS A 163 -15.84 -3.13 24.20
N LEU A 164 -14.82 -3.66 23.54
CA LEU A 164 -14.65 -5.09 23.30
C LEU A 164 -13.22 -5.53 23.65
N PRO A 165 -13.04 -6.78 24.09
CA PRO A 165 -11.81 -7.25 24.73
C PRO A 165 -10.61 -7.37 23.77
N SER A 166 -9.43 -7.22 24.36
CA SER A 166 -8.14 -7.03 23.69
C SER A 166 -7.48 -8.36 23.33
N ALA A 167 -6.98 -8.50 22.10
CA ALA A 167 -6.02 -9.56 21.74
C ALA A 167 -4.80 -8.92 21.05
N SER A 168 -3.61 -9.29 21.52
CA SER A 168 -2.31 -8.87 20.96
C SER A 168 -2.03 -9.61 19.65
N SER A 169 -1.60 -8.90 18.62
CA SER A 169 -1.20 -9.49 17.33
C SER A 169 0.32 -9.44 17.16
N GLN A 170 0.91 -10.61 16.91
CA GLN A 170 2.31 -10.81 16.62
C GLN A 170 2.61 -10.49 15.14
N HIS A 171 3.73 -9.81 14.86
CA HIS A 171 4.22 -9.58 13.50
C HIS A 171 5.75 -9.51 13.43
N GLY A 172 6.31 -10.01 12.32
CA GLY A 172 7.75 -9.96 12.05
C GLY A 172 8.23 -8.58 11.61
N VAL A 173 9.35 -8.14 12.17
CA VAL A 173 10.06 -6.91 11.85
C VAL A 173 11.33 -7.26 11.07
N ALA A 174 11.51 -6.68 9.88
CA ALA A 174 12.72 -6.85 9.09
C ALA A 174 13.94 -6.16 9.73
N GLY A 175 15.14 -6.66 9.44
CA GLY A 175 16.38 -6.06 9.91
C GLY A 175 16.59 -4.68 9.31
N HIS A 176 17.00 -3.71 10.12
CA HIS A 176 17.14 -2.31 9.69
C HIS A 176 18.22 -1.56 10.46
N LEU A 177 18.67 -0.43 9.89
CA LEU A 177 19.58 0.49 10.54
C LEU A 177 18.82 1.48 11.42
N MET A 178 19.34 1.72 12.62
CA MET A 178 18.84 2.73 13.54
C MET A 178 19.94 3.75 13.83
N LYS A 179 19.66 5.05 13.65
CA LYS A 179 20.60 6.13 13.96
C LYS A 179 20.71 6.30 15.49
N ILE A 180 21.92 6.18 16.04
CA ILE A 180 22.21 6.25 17.49
C ILE A 180 23.20 7.35 17.86
N GLU A 181 23.76 8.06 16.89
CA GLU A 181 24.70 9.17 17.11
C GLU A 181 24.19 10.18 18.15
N HIS A 182 22.91 10.58 18.04
CA HIS A 182 22.26 11.52 18.95
C HIS A 182 22.15 11.02 20.40
N LEU A 183 22.40 9.74 20.65
CA LEU A 183 22.40 9.12 21.98
C LEU A 183 23.80 9.08 22.59
N GLY A 184 24.85 9.56 21.89
CA GLY A 184 26.24 9.44 22.31
C GLY A 184 26.73 7.99 22.38
N LYS A 185 26.00 7.05 21.76
CA LYS A 185 26.30 5.62 21.77
C LYS A 185 26.98 5.19 20.48
N GLN A 186 27.82 4.17 20.58
CA GLN A 186 28.39 3.47 19.43
C GLN A 186 27.78 2.08 19.28
N ALA A 187 27.74 1.58 18.06
CA ALA A 187 27.24 0.23 17.81
C ALA A 187 28.19 -0.81 18.40
N SER A 188 27.63 -1.81 19.06
CA SER A 188 28.39 -2.95 19.57
C SER A 188 29.05 -3.72 18.43
N VAL A 189 30.14 -4.43 18.74
CA VAL A 189 30.81 -5.34 17.80
C VAL A 189 29.82 -6.38 17.25
N THR A 190 28.88 -6.84 18.08
CA THR A 190 27.82 -7.78 17.69
C THR A 190 26.85 -7.20 16.66
N ALA A 191 26.50 -5.91 16.76
CA ALA A 191 25.64 -5.24 15.78
C ALA A 191 26.39 -4.97 14.46
N GLN A 192 27.68 -4.63 14.53
CA GLN A 192 28.53 -4.46 13.35
C GLN A 192 28.68 -5.77 12.57
N ALA A 193 28.96 -6.89 13.26
CA ALA A 193 29.05 -8.21 12.64
C ALA A 193 27.71 -8.66 12.04
N ALA A 194 26.60 -8.40 12.73
CA ALA A 194 25.26 -8.72 12.25
C ALA A 194 24.88 -7.94 10.98
N TYR A 195 25.29 -6.67 10.88
CA TYR A 195 25.14 -5.88 9.66
C TYR A 195 25.98 -6.43 8.51
N ALA A 196 27.25 -6.75 8.77
CA ALA A 196 28.15 -7.28 7.75
C ALA A 196 27.62 -8.59 7.16
N GLU A 197 27.09 -9.48 8.00
CA GLU A 197 26.44 -10.71 7.56
C GLU A 197 25.19 -10.42 6.72
N ALA A 198 24.27 -9.59 7.22
CA ALA A 198 23.04 -9.27 6.50
C ALA A 198 23.30 -8.58 5.15
N HIS A 199 24.28 -7.68 5.09
CA HIS A 199 24.69 -7.00 3.86
C HIS A 199 25.33 -7.97 2.84
N ARG A 200 26.10 -8.97 3.32
CA ARG A 200 26.65 -10.05 2.48
C ARG A 200 25.54 -10.97 1.96
N SER A 201 24.66 -11.47 2.82
CA SER A 201 23.57 -12.37 2.42
C SER A 201 22.58 -11.71 1.45
N ALA A 202 22.39 -10.40 1.54
CA ALA A 202 21.54 -9.63 0.62
C ALA A 202 22.20 -9.32 -0.73
N GLY A 203 23.47 -9.69 -0.94
CA GLY A 203 24.18 -9.45 -2.20
C GLY A 203 24.45 -7.97 -2.50
N LEU A 204 24.43 -7.11 -1.48
CA LEU A 204 24.62 -5.67 -1.64
C LEU A 204 26.10 -5.35 -1.88
N THR A 205 26.38 -4.60 -2.95
CA THR A 205 27.72 -4.11 -3.30
C THR A 205 28.13 -2.94 -2.39
N GLY A 206 29.43 -2.82 -2.08
CA GLY A 206 29.98 -1.76 -1.23
C GLY A 206 30.60 -2.28 0.07
N THR A 207 30.95 -1.35 0.97
CA THR A 207 31.60 -1.70 2.25
C THR A 207 30.61 -2.39 3.17
N HIS A 208 30.90 -3.64 3.56
CA HIS A 208 30.10 -4.41 4.55
C HIS A 208 30.24 -3.88 5.98
N GLN A 209 30.70 -2.64 6.14
CA GLN A 209 30.89 -1.98 7.42
C GLN A 209 29.67 -1.13 7.75
N LEU A 210 29.25 -1.22 9.00
CA LEU A 210 28.13 -0.45 9.51
C LEU A 210 28.43 1.07 9.43
N PRO A 211 27.52 1.89 8.89
CA PRO A 211 27.73 3.34 8.84
C PRO A 211 27.95 3.94 10.23
N LYS A 212 28.88 4.91 10.33
CA LYS A 212 29.13 5.63 11.58
C LYS A 212 27.84 6.24 12.13
N GLY A 213 27.70 6.23 13.46
CA GLY A 213 26.52 6.77 14.13
C GLY A 213 25.24 5.92 13.98
N HIS A 214 25.31 4.73 13.39
CA HIS A 214 24.19 3.80 13.26
C HIS A 214 24.46 2.50 14.02
N THR A 215 23.38 1.81 14.42
CA THR A 215 23.38 0.42 14.88
C THR A 215 22.50 -0.43 13.98
N TYR A 216 22.67 -1.74 14.02
CA TYR A 216 21.87 -2.68 13.24
C TYR A 216 20.95 -3.49 14.15
N VAL A 217 19.66 -3.42 13.86
CA VAL A 217 18.62 -4.20 14.54
C VAL A 217 18.36 -5.44 13.69
N LYS A 218 18.60 -6.63 14.27
CA LYS A 218 18.31 -7.90 13.60
C LYS A 218 16.80 -8.06 13.38
N PRO A 219 16.39 -8.82 12.35
CA PRO A 219 15.00 -9.23 12.23
C PRO A 219 14.51 -9.89 13.53
N HIS A 220 13.32 -9.53 13.97
CA HIS A 220 12.72 -10.08 15.19
C HIS A 220 11.19 -10.07 15.11
N GLU A 221 10.56 -10.94 15.89
CA GLU A 221 9.11 -10.97 16.05
C GLU A 221 8.70 -9.97 17.14
N ARG A 222 7.65 -9.18 16.87
CA ARG A 222 7.11 -8.21 17.83
C ARG A 222 5.68 -8.60 18.18
N GLY A 223 5.39 -8.73 19.48
CA GLY A 223 4.03 -8.96 19.99
C GLY A 223 3.72 -10.36 20.55
N GLY A 224 4.69 -11.07 21.12
CA GLY A 224 4.43 -12.29 21.93
C GLY A 224 4.15 -11.96 23.41
N PRO A 225 3.53 -12.88 24.18
CA PRO A 225 3.35 -12.70 25.62
C PRO A 225 4.71 -12.75 26.33
N THR A 226 4.95 -11.76 27.18
CA THR A 226 5.88 -11.87 28.32
C THR A 226 5.19 -12.58 29.46
#